data_AF-A0AAP6LMZ3-F1
#
_entry.id   AF-A0AAP6LMZ3-F1
#
_cell.length_a   1.000
_cell.length_b   1.000
_cell.length_c   1.000
_cell.angle_alpha   90.00
_cell.angle_beta   90.00
_cell.angle_gamma   90.00
#
_symmetry.space_group_name_H-M   'P 1'
#
loop_
_entity.id
_entity.type
_entity.pdbx_description
1 polymer ?
#
loop_
_entity_poly.entity_id
_entity_poly.type
_entity_poly.pdbx_seq_one_letter_code
_entity_poly.pdbx_strand_id
1 'polypeptide(L)'
;MARLRREDRIEKQSQGRQLYASGFSYVDISKILGVTQKTLSNWAEEDKWEEERELSSIKPSVMKRLTLQCALAIQKGEPLPYKADDISKIVAAFDRITDSRKKAVYTMESVDGFTEYMLNKAGKAKGKTQEELLDLIKTIRPYFDAYITQLLQDD
;
A
#
# COMPACT_ATOMS: atom_id res chain seq x y z
N MET A 1 -9.67 32.13 3.84
CA MET A 1 -8.80 30.98 4.23
C MET A 1 -7.36 31.44 4.12
N ALA A 2 -6.55 31.26 5.16
CA ALA A 2 -5.14 31.63 5.12
C ALA A 2 -4.40 30.75 4.09
N ARG A 3 -3.64 31.38 3.19
CA ARG A 3 -2.83 30.70 2.18
C ARG A 3 -1.74 29.91 2.93
N LEU A 4 -1.73 28.58 2.77
CA LEU A 4 -0.64 27.74 3.28
C LEU A 4 0.71 28.31 2.80
N ARG A 5 1.70 28.38 3.70
CA ARG A 5 3.08 28.67 3.30
C ARG A 5 3.55 27.58 2.33
N ARG A 6 4.43 27.95 1.40
CA ARG A 6 4.85 27.07 0.29
C ARG A 6 5.49 25.78 0.82
N GLU A 7 6.26 25.87 1.89
CA GLU A 7 6.92 24.74 2.56
C GLU A 7 5.87 23.81 3.19
N ASP A 8 4.96 24.33 4.01
CA ASP A 8 3.86 23.55 4.60
C ASP A 8 2.99 22.85 3.55
N ARG A 9 2.79 23.48 2.38
CA ARG A 9 2.05 22.87 1.27
C ARG A 9 2.79 21.64 0.72
N ILE A 10 4.10 21.76 0.47
CA ILE A 10 4.91 20.68 -0.08
C ILE A 10 4.96 19.51 0.89
N GLU A 11 5.17 19.79 2.18
CA GLU A 11 5.21 18.78 3.23
C GLU A 11 3.87 18.03 3.32
N LYS A 12 2.75 18.75 3.40
CA LYS A 12 1.41 18.13 3.46
C LYS A 12 1.04 17.38 2.19
N GLN A 13 1.49 17.84 1.02
CA GLN A 13 1.29 17.13 -0.25
C GLN A 13 2.06 15.80 -0.23
N SER A 14 3.31 15.80 0.21
CA SER A 14 4.13 14.59 0.36
C SER A 14 3.53 13.60 1.38
N GLN A 15 3.14 14.09 2.57
CA GLN A 15 2.50 13.26 3.60
C GLN A 15 1.15 12.71 3.11
N GLY A 16 0.36 13.52 2.40
CA GLY A 16 -0.90 13.08 1.80
C GLY A 16 -0.70 11.96 0.79
N ARG A 17 0.33 12.06 -0.06
CA ARG A 17 0.70 11.04 -1.04
C ARG A 17 1.05 9.72 -0.37
N GLN A 18 1.86 9.75 0.69
CA GLN A 18 2.23 8.56 1.44
C GLN A 18 1.03 7.89 2.11
N LEU A 19 0.15 8.67 2.73
CA LEU A 19 -1.08 8.16 3.37
C LEU A 19 -2.03 7.56 2.32
N TYR A 20 -2.14 8.18 1.15
CA TYR A 20 -2.96 7.66 0.05
C TYR A 20 -2.44 6.33 -0.50
N ALA A 21 -1.13 6.25 -0.75
CA ALA A 21 -0.46 5.01 -1.17
C ALA A 21 -0.61 3.89 -0.12
N SER A 22 -0.75 4.25 1.16
CA SER A 22 -1.01 3.35 2.29
C SER A 22 -2.49 2.95 2.45
N GLY A 23 -3.36 3.44 1.57
CA GLY A 23 -4.76 3.02 1.47
C GLY A 23 -5.78 3.90 2.20
N PHE A 24 -5.37 5.04 2.76
CA PHE A 24 -6.29 5.96 3.44
C PHE A 24 -7.17 6.72 2.44
N SER A 25 -8.44 6.94 2.80
CA SER A 25 -9.36 7.75 2.00
C SER A 25 -9.03 9.24 2.09
N TYR A 26 -9.42 10.05 1.10
CA TYR A 26 -9.28 11.51 1.19
C TYR A 26 -9.99 12.10 2.41
N VAL A 27 -11.07 11.46 2.88
CA VAL A 27 -11.79 11.85 4.09
C VAL A 27 -10.89 11.72 5.32
N ASP A 28 -10.16 10.60 5.43
CA ASP A 28 -9.29 10.34 6.57
C ASP A 28 -8.02 11.19 6.50
N ILE A 29 -7.41 11.30 5.33
CA ILE A 29 -6.24 12.15 5.08
C ILE A 29 -6.56 13.62 5.38
N SER A 30 -7.76 14.08 5.01
CA SER A 30 -8.22 15.44 5.31
C SER A 30 -8.25 15.73 6.81
N LYS A 31 -8.71 14.76 7.62
CA LYS A 31 -8.74 14.88 9.08
C LYS A 31 -7.34 14.87 9.68
N ILE A 32 -6.44 14.04 9.14
CA ILE A 32 -5.06 13.89 9.62
C ILE A 32 -4.24 15.16 9.33
N LEU A 33 -4.33 15.70 8.11
CA LEU A 33 -3.46 16.80 7.66
C LEU A 33 -4.07 18.20 7.82
N GLY A 34 -5.35 18.28 8.15
CA GLY A 34 -6.11 19.53 8.20
C GLY A 34 -6.18 20.22 6.83
N VAL A 35 -6.21 19.44 5.75
CA VAL A 35 -6.32 19.89 4.36
C VAL A 35 -7.68 19.47 3.82
N THR A 36 -8.31 20.28 2.98
CA THR A 36 -9.62 19.92 2.42
C THR A 36 -9.51 18.74 1.45
N GLN A 37 -10.54 17.89 1.38
CA GLN A 37 -10.59 16.77 0.43
C GLN A 37 -10.41 17.23 -1.03
N LYS A 38 -10.96 18.41 -1.38
CA LYS A 38 -10.80 18.99 -2.72
C LYS A 38 -9.33 19.30 -3.04
N THR A 39 -8.58 19.82 -2.08
CA THR A 39 -7.14 20.07 -2.26
C THR A 39 -6.35 18.76 -2.42
N LEU A 40 -6.69 17.72 -1.64
CA LEU A 40 -6.06 16.40 -1.77
C LEU A 40 -6.36 15.76 -3.13
N SER A 41 -7.60 15.83 -3.61
CA SER A 41 -8.00 15.32 -4.93
C SER A 41 -7.20 15.99 -6.05
N ASN A 42 -7.07 17.31 -6.01
CA ASN A 42 -6.29 18.04 -7.02
C ASN A 42 -4.81 17.62 -7.02
N TRP A 43 -4.20 17.47 -5.85
CA TRP A 43 -2.81 16.98 -5.76
C TRP A 43 -2.67 15.55 -6.26
N ALA A 44 -3.63 14.70 -5.94
CA ALA A 44 -3.62 13.30 -6.37
C ALA A 44 -3.75 13.15 -7.89
N GLU A 45 -4.54 14.01 -8.54
CA GLU A 45 -4.64 14.06 -10.00
C GLU A 45 -3.37 14.62 -10.65
N GLU A 46 -2.82 15.72 -10.12
CA GLU A 46 -1.61 16.37 -10.63
C GLU A 46 -0.37 15.45 -10.57
N ASP A 47 -0.20 14.72 -9.46
CA ASP A 47 0.96 13.86 -9.20
C ASP A 47 0.65 12.36 -9.41
N LYS A 48 -0.52 12.02 -9.95
CA LYS A 48 -0.95 10.64 -10.25
C LYS A 48 -0.85 9.65 -9.08
N TRP A 49 -1.37 10.02 -7.92
CA TRP A 49 -1.27 9.18 -6.72
C TRP A 49 -1.96 7.82 -6.88
N GLU A 50 -2.99 7.71 -7.74
CA GLU A 50 -3.66 6.43 -8.01
C GLU A 50 -2.74 5.45 -8.74
N GLU A 51 -2.04 5.89 -9.79
CA GLU A 51 -1.10 5.03 -10.53
C GLU A 51 0.01 4.52 -9.60
N GLU A 52 0.50 5.39 -8.72
CA GLU A 52 1.49 5.01 -7.72
C GLU A 52 0.95 4.08 -6.63
N ARG A 53 -0.30 4.28 -6.21
CA ARG A 53 -0.99 3.38 -5.27
C ARG A 53 -1.23 2.01 -5.89
N GLU A 54 -1.59 1.97 -7.17
CA GLU A 54 -1.71 0.72 -7.92
C GLU A 54 -0.35 0.02 -7.95
N LEU A 55 0.73 0.72 -8.29
CA LEU A 55 2.09 0.19 -8.29
C LEU A 55 2.56 -0.28 -6.90
N SER A 56 2.27 0.46 -5.83
CA SER A 56 2.60 0.08 -4.46
C SER A 56 1.76 -1.12 -3.97
N SER A 57 0.57 -1.32 -4.54
CA SER A 57 -0.27 -2.48 -4.29
C SER A 57 0.15 -3.73 -5.07
N ILE A 58 1.05 -3.61 -6.07
CA ILE A 58 1.65 -4.78 -6.75
C ILE A 58 2.62 -5.46 -5.78
N LYS A 59 2.05 -6.39 -5.04
CA LYS A 59 2.73 -7.20 -4.03
C LYS A 59 3.49 -8.38 -4.68
N PRO A 60 4.60 -8.87 -4.09
CA PRO A 60 5.30 -10.08 -4.52
C PRO A 60 4.40 -11.30 -4.61
N SER A 61 3.43 -11.40 -3.70
CA SER A 61 2.38 -12.42 -3.74
C SER A 61 1.60 -12.42 -5.06
N VAL A 62 1.40 -11.26 -5.70
CA VAL A 62 0.79 -11.16 -7.03
C VAL A 62 1.72 -11.78 -8.08
N MET A 63 3.02 -11.49 -8.04
CA MET A 63 4.00 -12.12 -8.96
C MET A 63 4.05 -13.63 -8.78
N LYS A 64 4.08 -14.12 -7.53
CA LYS A 64 3.99 -15.54 -7.22
C LYS A 64 2.70 -16.16 -7.75
N ARG A 65 1.57 -15.47 -7.62
CA ARG A 65 0.27 -15.92 -8.14
C ARG A 65 0.26 -16.01 -9.66
N LEU A 66 0.85 -15.06 -10.38
CA LEU A 66 0.97 -15.10 -11.85
C LEU A 66 1.78 -16.32 -12.32
N THR A 67 2.89 -16.62 -11.63
CA THR A 67 3.70 -17.81 -11.90
C THR A 67 2.90 -19.10 -11.65
N LEU A 68 2.17 -19.17 -10.54
CA LEU A 68 1.33 -20.33 -10.20
C LEU A 68 0.17 -20.54 -11.18
N GLN A 69 -0.45 -19.46 -11.69
CA GLN A 69 -1.48 -19.56 -12.72
C GLN A 69 -0.95 -20.20 -14.01
N CYS A 70 0.29 -19.90 -14.38
CA CYS A 70 0.91 -20.50 -15.55
C CYS A 70 1.26 -21.98 -15.31
N ALA A 71 1.75 -22.32 -14.11
CA ALA A 71 1.96 -23.72 -13.73
C ALA A 71 0.64 -24.53 -13.74
N LEU A 72 -0.46 -23.92 -13.29
CA LEU A 72 -1.78 -24.54 -13.33
C LEU A 72 -2.30 -24.75 -14.75
N ALA A 73 -2.11 -23.78 -15.65
CA ALA A 73 -2.48 -23.91 -17.05
C ALA A 73 -1.70 -25.07 -17.73
N ILE A 74 -0.40 -25.21 -17.45
CA ILE A 74 0.42 -26.34 -17.91
C ILE A 74 -0.15 -27.66 -17.40
N GLN A 75 -0.46 -27.75 -16.11
CA GLN A 75 -1.02 -28.98 -15.51
C GLN A 75 -2.33 -29.41 -16.19
N LYS A 76 -3.16 -28.44 -16.61
CA LYS A 76 -4.44 -28.70 -17.26
C LYS A 76 -4.36 -28.88 -18.78
N GLY A 77 -3.19 -28.67 -19.39
CA GLY A 77 -3.05 -28.63 -20.85
C GLY A 77 -3.74 -27.43 -21.50
N GLU A 78 -3.96 -26.36 -20.74
CA GLU A 78 -4.59 -25.11 -21.19
C GLU A 78 -3.54 -24.15 -21.76
N PRO A 79 -3.93 -23.22 -22.67
CA PRO A 79 -3.04 -22.17 -23.12
C PRO A 79 -2.58 -21.30 -21.94
N LEU A 80 -1.31 -20.90 -21.96
CA LEU A 80 -0.76 -20.06 -20.90
C LEU A 80 -1.48 -18.70 -20.89
N PRO A 81 -1.90 -18.22 -19.70
CA PRO A 81 -2.56 -16.91 -19.59
C PRO A 81 -1.60 -15.76 -19.91
N TYR A 82 -0.29 -15.99 -19.84
CA TYR A 82 0.77 -15.03 -20.14
C TYR A 82 1.92 -15.73 -20.89
N LYS A 83 2.73 -14.98 -21.64
CA LYS A 83 3.89 -15.54 -22.35
C LYS A 83 4.96 -15.99 -21.35
N ALA A 84 5.50 -17.19 -21.54
CA ALA A 84 6.52 -17.77 -20.66
C ALA A 84 7.79 -16.91 -20.51
N ASP A 85 8.20 -16.23 -21.59
CA ASP A 85 9.36 -15.32 -21.59
C ASP A 85 9.14 -14.08 -20.71
N ASP A 86 7.96 -13.46 -20.79
CA ASP A 86 7.61 -12.29 -19.99
C ASP A 86 7.57 -12.64 -18.49
N ILE A 87 7.04 -13.81 -18.13
CA ILE A 87 7.05 -14.31 -16.74
C ILE A 87 8.47 -14.54 -16.25
N SER A 88 9.32 -15.18 -17.07
CA SER A 88 10.72 -15.45 -16.71
C SER A 88 11.50 -14.16 -16.43
N LYS A 89 11.23 -13.10 -17.20
CA LYS A 89 11.82 -11.77 -16.99
C LYS A 89 11.32 -11.11 -15.70
N ILE A 90 10.02 -11.22 -15.39
CA ILE A 90 9.44 -10.66 -14.15
C ILE A 90 9.99 -11.39 -12.93
N VAL A 91 10.07 -12.73 -12.97
CA VAL A 91 10.65 -13.54 -11.89
C VAL A 91 12.14 -13.22 -11.70
N ALA A 92 12.92 -13.11 -12.78
CA ALA A 92 14.33 -12.74 -12.68
C ALA A 92 14.54 -11.31 -12.15
N ALA A 93 13.66 -10.36 -12.51
CA ALA A 93 13.68 -9.02 -11.95
C ALA A 93 13.34 -9.02 -10.45
N PHE A 94 12.41 -9.88 -10.03
CA PHE A 94 12.06 -10.07 -8.63
C PHE A 94 13.20 -10.69 -7.80
N ASP A 95 13.87 -11.71 -8.34
CA ASP A 95 15.02 -12.34 -7.68
C ASP A 95 16.17 -11.36 -7.45
N ARG A 96 16.29 -10.33 -8.31
CA ARG A 96 17.27 -9.24 -8.20
C ARG A 96 16.91 -8.14 -7.20
N ILE A 97 15.71 -8.16 -6.61
CA ILE A 97 15.38 -7.29 -5.48
C ILE A 97 16.25 -7.72 -4.28
N THR A 98 16.95 -6.77 -3.67
CA THR A 98 17.81 -6.97 -2.48
C THR A 98 17.03 -7.62 -1.33
N ASP A 99 17.72 -8.36 -0.45
CA ASP A 99 17.07 -9.10 0.64
C ASP A 99 16.37 -8.17 1.66
N SER A 100 16.91 -6.97 1.87
CA SER A 100 16.32 -5.83 2.61
C SER A 100 15.00 -5.35 1.98
N ARG A 101 14.96 -5.11 0.66
CA ARG A 101 13.70 -4.78 -0.04
C ARG A 101 12.72 -5.95 -0.02
N LYS A 102 13.16 -7.19 -0.19
CA LYS A 102 12.30 -8.37 -0.02
C LYS A 102 11.69 -8.41 1.38
N LYS A 103 12.49 -8.17 2.43
CA LYS A 103 12.01 -8.07 3.83
C LYS A 103 11.02 -6.92 4.01
N ALA A 104 11.31 -5.73 3.49
CA ALA A 104 10.41 -4.59 3.56
C ALA A 104 9.05 -4.92 2.93
N VAL A 105 9.07 -5.55 1.76
CA VAL A 105 7.86 -5.88 1.03
C VAL A 105 7.06 -7.00 1.71
N TYR A 106 7.69 -8.09 2.17
CA TYR A 106 6.99 -9.13 2.94
C TYR A 106 6.43 -8.58 4.27
N THR A 107 7.13 -7.64 4.90
CA THR A 107 6.65 -6.95 6.10
C THR A 107 5.41 -6.12 5.79
N MET A 108 5.42 -5.36 4.68
CA MET A 108 4.26 -4.60 4.21
C MET A 108 3.06 -5.51 3.93
N GLU A 109 3.26 -6.65 3.26
CA GLU A 109 2.19 -7.63 3.03
C GLU A 109 1.60 -8.15 4.35
N SER A 110 2.46 -8.44 5.34
CA SER A 110 2.05 -8.95 6.64
C SER A 110 1.26 -7.91 7.44
N VAL A 111 1.69 -6.64 7.41
CA VAL A 111 1.01 -5.52 8.08
C VAL A 111 -0.34 -5.25 7.45
N ASP A 112 -0.44 -5.27 6.12
CA ASP A 112 -1.71 -5.09 5.42
C ASP A 112 -2.69 -6.21 5.76
N GLY A 113 -2.23 -7.47 5.70
CA GLY A 113 -3.06 -8.63 6.06
C GLY A 113 -3.54 -8.58 7.51
N PHE A 114 -2.67 -8.15 8.43
CA PHE A 114 -3.05 -7.94 9.83
C PHE A 114 -4.06 -6.80 9.99
N THR A 115 -3.88 -5.70 9.26
CA THR A 115 -4.80 -4.56 9.27
C THR A 115 -6.18 -4.98 8.76
N GLU A 116 -6.24 -5.73 7.66
CA GLU A 116 -7.49 -6.26 7.10
C GLU A 116 -8.19 -7.20 8.10
N TYR A 117 -7.43 -8.08 8.75
CA TYR A 117 -7.95 -8.95 9.82
C TYR A 117 -8.57 -8.13 10.97
N MET A 118 -7.87 -7.09 11.42
CA MET A 118 -8.34 -6.20 12.49
C MET A 118 -9.59 -5.41 12.07
N LEU A 119 -9.65 -4.92 10.83
CA LEU A 119 -10.82 -4.25 10.25
C LEU A 119 -12.02 -5.20 10.16
N ASN A 120 -11.81 -6.45 9.74
CA ASN A 120 -12.86 -7.47 9.70
C ASN A 120 -13.43 -7.74 11.10
N LYS A 121 -12.54 -7.81 12.11
CA LYS A 121 -12.93 -7.97 13.51
C LYS A 121 -13.72 -6.76 14.02
N ALA A 122 -13.28 -5.55 13.68
CA ALA A 122 -13.98 -4.31 14.03
C ALA A 122 -15.38 -4.26 13.38
N GLY A 123 -15.51 -4.65 12.11
CA GLY A 123 -16.78 -4.68 11.38
C GLY A 123 -17.81 -5.69 11.95
N LYS A 124 -17.34 -6.71 12.68
CA LYS A 124 -18.19 -7.68 13.39
C LYS A 124 -18.51 -7.26 14.83
N ALA A 125 -17.76 -6.32 15.39
CA ALA A 125 -17.98 -5.78 16.73
C ALA A 125 -19.08 -4.70 16.71
N LYS A 126 -19.59 -4.32 17.89
CA LYS A 126 -20.57 -3.24 18.05
C LYS A 126 -20.19 -2.32 19.20
N GLY A 127 -20.54 -1.04 19.09
CA GLY A 127 -20.36 -0.05 20.14
C GLY A 127 -18.88 0.17 20.48
N LYS A 128 -18.58 0.31 21.77
CA LYS A 128 -17.25 0.70 22.27
C LYS A 128 -16.09 -0.18 21.77
N THR A 129 -16.31 -1.48 21.63
CA THR A 129 -15.27 -2.41 21.14
C THR A 129 -14.90 -2.17 19.68
N GLN A 130 -15.86 -1.73 18.85
CA GLN A 130 -15.59 -1.36 17.46
C GLN A 130 -14.72 -0.10 17.42
N GLU A 131 -15.04 0.90 18.23
CA GLU A 131 -14.27 2.16 18.32
C GLU A 131 -12.84 1.92 18.79
N GLU A 132 -12.65 1.10 19.83
CA GLU A 132 -11.33 0.73 20.36
C GLU A 132 -10.45 0.02 19.31
N LEU A 133 -11.03 -0.90 18.52
CA LEU A 133 -10.29 -1.59 17.46
C LEU A 133 -9.88 -0.65 16.34
N LEU A 134 -10.75 0.29 15.95
CA LEU A 134 -10.43 1.28 14.93
C LEU A 134 -9.33 2.24 15.39
N ASP A 135 -9.35 2.66 16.66
CA ASP A 135 -8.31 3.54 17.21
C ASP A 135 -6.96 2.83 17.34
N LEU A 136 -6.94 1.55 17.76
CA LEU A 136 -5.70 0.75 17.76
C LEU A 136 -5.07 0.66 16.36
N ILE A 137 -5.88 0.43 15.33
CA ILE A 137 -5.40 0.40 13.94
C ILE A 137 -4.76 1.74 13.56
N LYS A 138 -5.43 2.86 13.85
CA LYS A 138 -4.90 4.20 13.56
C LYS A 138 -3.62 4.50 14.31
N THR A 139 -3.50 4.06 15.56
CA THR A 139 -2.30 4.28 16.37
C THR A 139 -1.14 3.44 15.87
N ILE A 140 -1.36 2.17 15.53
CA ILE A 140 -0.28 1.23 15.21
C ILE A 140 0.22 1.39 13.77
N ARG A 141 -0.67 1.71 12.81
CA ARG A 141 -0.32 1.79 11.39
C ARG A 141 0.89 2.70 11.09
N PRO A 142 1.00 3.93 11.63
CA PRO A 142 2.16 4.79 11.40
C PRO A 142 3.48 4.18 11.88
N TYR A 143 3.47 3.38 12.95
CA TYR A 143 4.69 2.70 13.43
C TYR A 143 5.13 1.59 12.48
N PHE A 144 4.18 0.87 11.87
CA PHE A 144 4.51 -0.09 10.83
C PHE A 144 5.06 0.58 9.58
N ASP A 145 4.48 1.70 9.15
CA ASP A 145 4.97 2.45 7.98
C ASP A 145 6.39 2.98 8.23
N ALA A 146 6.69 3.46 9.44
CA ALA A 146 8.03 3.88 9.84
C ALA A 146 9.04 2.72 9.82
N TYR A 147 8.65 1.55 10.32
CA TYR A 147 9.50 0.35 10.29
C TYR A 147 9.78 -0.13 8.87
N ILE A 148 8.77 -0.15 8.00
CA ILE A 148 8.93 -0.49 6.57
C ILE A 148 9.87 0.51 5.90
N THR A 149 9.75 1.80 6.21
CA THR A 149 10.64 2.85 5.68
C THR A 149 12.09 2.61 6.10
N GLN A 150 12.33 2.22 7.35
CA GLN A 150 13.67 1.86 7.82
C GLN A 150 14.24 0.66 7.04
N LEU A 151 13.45 -0.39 6.84
CA LEU A 151 13.88 -1.56 6.05
C LEU A 151 14.24 -1.23 4.60
N LEU A 152 13.67 -0.14 4.05
CA LEU A 152 13.99 0.36 2.70
C LEU A 152 15.20 1.29 2.67
N GLN A 153 15.60 1.87 3.80
CA GLN A 153 16.75 2.77 3.94
C GLN A 153 18.04 2.04 4.28
N ASP A 154 17.96 0.90 4.97
CA ASP A 154 19.10 0.05 5.34
C ASP A 154 19.62 -0.82 4.16
N ASP A 155 19.55 -0.28 2.94
CA ASP A 155 19.87 -0.93 1.67
C ASP A 155 20.91 -0.16 0.84
#